data_AF-A0A2E2BY31-F1
#
_entry.id   AF-A0A2E2BY31-F1
#
_cell.length_a   1.000
_cell.length_b   1.000
_cell.length_c   1.000
_cell.angle_alpha   90.00
_cell.angle_beta   90.00
_cell.angle_gamma   90.00
#
_symmetry.space_group_name_H-M   'P 1'
#
loop_
_entity.id
_entity.type
_entity.pdbx_description
1 polymer ?
#
loop_
_entity_poly.entity_id
_entity_poly.type
_entity_poly.pdbx_seq_one_letter_code
_entity_poly.pdbx_strand_id
1 'polypeptide(L)'
;MSEVKSCAIFNGHELKDIPVINPGDWFGKTWLVEIGGSYWPLFLIVEADTIQDAIDELAGNEKYGHNIIVSEDDLADYDAETCNYGPSGQVIDLDHLMIHGAEGTETPFPCRYFGDGLPKDGMNPTKFCYRD
;
A
#
# COMPACT_ATOMS: atom_id res chain seq x y z
N MET A 1 -6.71 7.02 16.00
CA MET A 1 -7.08 7.96 14.92
C MET A 1 -8.23 7.34 14.15
N SER A 2 -9.14 8.16 13.60
CA SER A 2 -10.20 7.69 12.69
C SER A 2 -9.58 7.05 11.45
N GLU A 3 -10.26 6.05 10.87
CA GLU A 3 -9.82 5.38 9.64
C GLU A 3 -9.77 6.39 8.49
N VAL A 4 -8.60 6.55 7.87
CA VAL A 4 -8.42 7.38 6.68
C VAL A 4 -8.59 6.50 5.44
N LYS A 5 -9.36 6.98 4.48
CA LYS A 5 -9.51 6.36 3.17
C LYS A 5 -9.03 7.29 2.08
N SER A 6 -8.75 6.74 0.92
CA SER A 6 -8.27 7.49 -0.23
C SER A 6 -9.20 7.35 -1.43
N CYS A 7 -9.22 8.38 -2.27
CA CYS A 7 -9.67 8.29 -3.64
C CYS A 7 -8.53 8.62 -4.60
N ALA A 8 -8.50 7.94 -5.73
CA ALA A 8 -7.51 8.17 -6.78
C ALA A 8 -8.08 7.93 -8.17
N ILE A 9 -7.40 8.46 -9.19
CA ILE A 9 -7.69 8.14 -10.58
C ILE A 9 -6.65 7.15 -11.07
N PHE A 10 -7.09 5.97 -11.49
CA PHE A 10 -6.25 4.92 -12.04
C PHE A 10 -6.78 4.50 -13.41
N ASN A 11 -5.94 4.62 -14.45
CA ASN A 11 -6.31 4.33 -15.85
C ASN A 11 -7.60 5.01 -16.32
N GLY A 12 -7.86 6.24 -15.87
CA GLY A 12 -9.05 7.01 -16.22
C GLY A 12 -10.31 6.65 -15.41
N HIS A 13 -10.20 5.72 -14.47
CA HIS A 13 -11.28 5.32 -13.56
C HIS A 13 -11.06 5.87 -12.16
N GLU A 14 -12.14 6.26 -11.49
CA GLU A 14 -12.10 6.71 -10.10
C GLU A 14 -12.17 5.50 -9.15
N LEU A 15 -11.12 5.31 -8.38
CA LEU A 15 -11.08 4.40 -7.25
C LEU A 15 -11.50 5.17 -5.99
N LYS A 16 -12.42 4.61 -5.22
CA LYS A 16 -12.99 5.23 -4.01
C LYS A 16 -12.82 4.34 -2.80
N ASP A 17 -12.81 4.97 -1.63
CA ASP A 17 -12.79 4.30 -0.33
C ASP A 17 -11.61 3.31 -0.19
N ILE A 18 -10.48 3.63 -0.82
CA ILE A 18 -9.27 2.82 -0.81
C ILE A 18 -8.67 2.88 0.61
N PRO A 19 -8.40 1.74 1.27
CA PRO A 19 -7.70 1.74 2.55
C PRO A 19 -6.31 2.37 2.43
N VAL A 20 -5.89 3.11 3.47
CA VAL A 20 -4.56 3.71 3.55
C VAL A 20 -3.75 3.02 4.65
N ILE A 21 -2.56 2.54 4.30
CA ILE A 21 -1.56 2.00 5.22
C ILE A 21 -0.59 3.12 5.58
N ASN A 22 -0.36 3.29 6.89
CA ASN A 22 0.56 4.26 7.50
C ASN A 22 0.32 5.74 7.13
N PRO A 23 -0.93 6.23 7.19
CA PRO A 23 -1.24 7.61 6.80
C PRO A 23 -0.46 8.60 7.66
N GLY A 24 0.37 9.44 7.04
CA GLY A 24 1.17 10.47 7.69
C GLY A 24 2.58 10.07 8.10
N ASP A 25 2.95 8.79 8.03
CA ASP A 25 4.24 8.30 8.53
C ASP A 25 5.39 8.52 7.53
N TRP A 26 5.08 8.73 6.25
CA TRP A 26 6.08 8.81 5.17
C TRP A 26 6.00 10.11 4.38
N PHE A 27 5.78 11.23 5.07
CA PHE A 27 5.69 12.57 4.49
C PHE A 27 4.64 12.69 3.37
N GLY A 28 3.67 11.77 3.31
CA GLY A 28 2.68 11.72 2.24
C GLY A 28 3.18 11.15 0.92
N LYS A 29 4.30 10.43 0.89
CA LYS A 29 4.73 9.68 -0.30
C LYS A 29 3.90 8.41 -0.43
N THR A 30 2.96 8.43 -1.37
CA THR A 30 1.97 7.37 -1.53
C THR A 30 2.23 6.52 -2.76
N TRP A 31 1.97 5.22 -2.64
CA TRP A 31 1.96 4.23 -3.71
C TRP A 31 0.57 3.61 -3.82
N LEU A 32 0.08 3.40 -5.03
CA LEU A 32 -1.11 2.57 -5.24
C LEU A 32 -0.64 1.13 -5.41
N VAL A 33 -0.99 0.29 -4.45
CA VAL A 33 -0.75 -1.14 -4.49
C VAL A 33 -2.00 -1.84 -5.00
N GLU A 34 -1.83 -2.68 -6.01
CA GLU A 34 -2.83 -3.56 -6.56
C GLU A 34 -2.42 -5.00 -6.29
N ILE A 35 -3.29 -5.75 -5.62
CA ILE A 35 -3.13 -7.19 -5.40
C ILE A 35 -4.16 -7.90 -6.27
N GLY A 36 -3.66 -8.60 -7.29
CA GLY A 36 -4.44 -9.37 -8.25
C GLY A 36 -4.79 -10.78 -7.73
N GLY A 37 -4.89 -11.74 -8.64
CA GLY A 37 -5.12 -13.16 -8.31
C GLY A 37 -6.56 -13.55 -7.94
N SER A 38 -7.46 -12.57 -7.79
CA SER A 38 -8.89 -12.81 -7.50
C SER A 38 -9.81 -12.20 -8.57
N TYR A 39 -11.12 -12.46 -8.47
CA TYR A 39 -12.12 -11.88 -9.38
C TYR A 39 -12.19 -10.34 -9.29
N TRP A 40 -11.82 -9.75 -8.14
CA TRP A 40 -11.72 -8.29 -7.95
C TRP A 40 -10.37 -7.94 -7.32
N PRO A 41 -9.51 -7.16 -7.99
CA PRO A 41 -8.25 -6.72 -7.39
C PRO A 41 -8.49 -5.95 -6.09
N LEU A 42 -7.65 -6.19 -5.10
CA LEU A 42 -7.59 -5.37 -3.89
C LEU A 42 -6.67 -4.19 -4.15
N PHE A 43 -7.19 -2.98 -4.02
CA PHE A 43 -6.40 -1.75 -4.08
C PHE A 43 -6.15 -1.20 -2.69
N LEU A 44 -4.92 -0.78 -2.43
CA LEU A 44 -4.47 -0.14 -1.19
C LEU A 44 -3.64 1.10 -1.55
N ILE A 45 -3.71 2.13 -0.71
CA ILE A 45 -2.66 3.17 -0.70
C ILE A 45 -1.69 2.83 0.41
N VAL A 46 -0.40 2.80 0.10
CA VAL A 46 0.67 2.62 1.09
C VAL A 46 1.53 3.87 1.10
N GLU A 47 1.70 4.47 2.27
CA GLU A 47 2.73 5.49 2.47
C GLU A 47 4.09 4.84 2.70
N ALA A 48 5.09 5.22 1.89
CA ALA A 48 6.45 4.66 1.91
C ALA A 48 7.43 5.51 1.08
N ASP A 49 8.73 5.48 1.40
CA ASP A 49 9.75 6.26 0.68
C ASP A 49 10.11 5.65 -0.69
N THR A 50 10.27 4.33 -0.72
CA THR A 50 10.62 3.54 -1.92
C THR A 50 9.57 2.47 -2.23
N ILE A 51 9.71 1.81 -3.39
CA ILE A 51 8.88 0.64 -3.72
C ILE A 51 9.11 -0.48 -2.71
N GLN A 52 10.36 -0.71 -2.30
CA GLN A 52 10.68 -1.76 -1.33
C GLN A 52 10.04 -1.47 0.03
N ASP A 53 10.12 -0.22 0.50
CA ASP A 53 9.47 0.16 1.77
C ASP A 53 7.95 -0.05 1.69
N ALA A 54 7.31 0.19 0.54
CA ALA A 54 5.88 -0.06 0.37
C ALA A 54 5.53 -1.55 0.49
N ILE A 55 6.41 -2.44 -0.01
CA ILE A 55 6.26 -3.90 0.15
C ILE A 55 6.44 -4.29 1.62
N ASP A 56 7.46 -3.75 2.27
CA ASP A 56 7.76 -4.08 3.67
C ASP A 56 6.64 -3.62 4.60
N GLU A 57 6.08 -2.42 4.37
CA GLU A 57 4.94 -1.90 5.12
C GLU A 57 3.65 -2.71 4.87
N LEU A 58 3.44 -3.16 3.64
CA LEU A 58 2.34 -4.08 3.35
C LEU A 58 2.53 -5.43 4.06
N ALA A 59 3.74 -6.00 3.99
CA ALA A 59 4.06 -7.28 4.59
C ALA A 59 3.98 -7.24 6.13
N GLY A 60 4.26 -6.09 6.74
CA GLY A 60 4.10 -5.87 8.18
C GLY A 60 2.65 -5.60 8.62
N ASN A 61 1.73 -5.36 7.69
CA ASN A 61 0.37 -4.95 8.04
C ASN A 61 -0.48 -6.12 8.55
N GLU A 62 -1.00 -6.01 9.78
CA GLU A 62 -1.79 -7.07 10.41
C GLU A 62 -3.05 -7.46 9.61
N LYS A 63 -3.66 -6.50 8.91
CA LYS A 63 -4.92 -6.71 8.19
C LYS A 63 -4.69 -7.19 6.77
N TYR A 64 -3.66 -6.70 6.09
CA TYR A 64 -3.46 -6.91 4.66
C TYR A 64 -2.22 -7.74 4.29
N GLY A 65 -1.27 -7.92 5.20
CA GLY A 65 0.00 -8.62 4.91
C GLY A 65 -0.20 -10.07 4.45
N HIS A 66 -1.22 -10.76 4.97
CA HIS A 66 -1.55 -12.13 4.55
C HIS A 66 -1.85 -12.31 3.05
N ASN A 67 -2.05 -11.22 2.30
CA ASN A 67 -2.26 -11.30 0.85
C ASN A 67 -0.96 -11.52 0.08
N ILE A 68 0.19 -11.25 0.69
CA ILE A 68 1.52 -11.44 0.07
C ILE A 68 2.45 -12.32 0.91
N ILE A 69 2.11 -12.61 2.16
CA ILE A 69 2.89 -13.55 2.99
C ILE A 69 2.50 -14.98 2.61
N VAL A 70 3.50 -15.80 2.29
CA VAL A 70 3.30 -17.22 2.03
C VAL A 70 2.92 -17.93 3.33
N SER A 71 1.87 -18.73 3.28
CA SER A 71 1.40 -19.48 4.45
C SER A 71 2.40 -20.57 4.83
N GLU A 72 2.45 -20.96 6.11
CA GLU A 72 3.36 -22.02 6.58
C GLU A 72 3.13 -23.35 5.83
N ASP A 73 1.87 -23.63 5.46
CA ASP A 73 1.48 -24.86 4.76
C ASP A 73 2.04 -24.91 3.32
N ASP A 74 2.27 -23.75 2.71
CA ASP A 74 2.75 -23.62 1.32
C ASP A 74 4.27 -23.37 1.23
N LEU A 75 4.97 -23.15 2.36
CA LEU A 75 6.42 -22.86 2.36
C LEU A 75 7.26 -23.97 1.70
N ALA A 76 6.77 -25.21 1.67
CA ALA A 76 7.46 -26.33 1.05
C ALA A 76 7.60 -26.20 -0.49
N ASP A 77 6.76 -25.38 -1.11
CA ASP A 77 6.79 -25.12 -2.55
C ASP A 77 7.77 -24.00 -2.94
N TYR A 78 8.40 -23.36 -1.95
CA TYR A 78 9.29 -22.22 -2.13
C TYR A 78 10.76 -22.59 -1.88
N ASP A 79 11.64 -22.18 -2.79
CA ASP A 79 13.09 -22.36 -2.66
C ASP A 79 13.72 -21.18 -1.92
N ALA A 80 14.21 -21.44 -0.71
CA ALA A 80 14.82 -20.46 0.17
C ALA A 80 16.01 -19.69 -0.44
N GLU A 81 16.68 -20.21 -1.47
CA GLU A 81 17.77 -19.48 -2.14
C GLU A 81 17.27 -18.40 -3.11
N THR A 82 16.00 -18.48 -3.51
CA THR A 82 15.41 -17.60 -4.55
C THR A 82 14.19 -16.81 -4.07
N CYS A 83 13.71 -17.09 -2.85
CA CYS A 83 12.61 -16.37 -2.23
C CYS A 83 12.89 -14.88 -2.05
N ASN A 84 11.80 -14.10 -2.07
CA ASN A 84 11.76 -12.76 -1.50
C ASN A 84 11.39 -12.86 -0.02
N TYR A 85 11.94 -11.95 0.79
CA TYR A 85 11.71 -11.92 2.23
C TYR A 85 11.20 -10.55 2.65
N GLY A 86 10.16 -10.56 3.48
CA GLY A 86 9.68 -9.37 4.17
C GLY A 86 10.54 -8.99 5.38
N PRO A 87 10.21 -7.89 6.07
CA PRO A 87 11.06 -7.30 7.11
C PRO A 87 11.25 -8.18 8.35
N SER A 88 10.37 -9.16 8.58
CA SER A 88 10.49 -10.12 9.71
C SER A 88 11.04 -11.48 9.27
N GLY A 89 11.55 -11.59 8.04
CA GLY A 89 12.09 -12.84 7.47
C GLY A 89 11.03 -13.82 6.97
N GLN A 90 9.77 -13.41 6.90
CA GLN A 90 8.69 -14.18 6.27
C GLN A 90 8.88 -14.22 4.75
N VAL A 91 8.63 -15.37 4.13
CA VAL A 91 8.62 -15.50 2.67
C VAL A 91 7.42 -14.74 2.12
N ILE A 92 7.67 -13.91 1.10
CA ILE A 92 6.62 -13.15 0.42
C ILE A 92 6.50 -13.55 -1.05
N ASP A 93 5.27 -13.64 -1.52
CA ASP A 93 4.89 -13.86 -2.91
C ASP A 93 4.47 -12.53 -3.54
N LEU A 94 5.10 -12.22 -4.67
CA LEU A 94 4.93 -10.96 -5.41
C LEU A 94 4.31 -11.19 -6.80
N ASP A 95 3.96 -12.42 -7.17
CA ASP A 95 3.48 -12.79 -8.52
C ASP A 95 2.18 -12.06 -8.92
N HIS A 96 1.42 -11.60 -7.94
CA HIS A 96 0.17 -10.87 -8.13
C HIS A 96 0.21 -9.44 -7.60
N LEU A 97 1.40 -8.94 -7.24
CA LEU A 97 1.58 -7.60 -6.71
C LEU A 97 2.00 -6.62 -7.81
N MET A 98 1.21 -5.57 -8.00
CA MET A 98 1.58 -4.43 -8.84
C MET A 98 1.65 -3.17 -7.99
N ILE A 99 2.75 -2.42 -8.13
CA ILE A 99 2.98 -1.16 -7.43
C ILE A 99 3.02 -0.05 -8.46
N HIS A 100 2.08 0.88 -8.32
CA HIS A 100 1.89 2.00 -9.24
C HIS A 100 2.41 3.28 -8.61
N GLY A 101 3.30 3.97 -9.33
CA GLY A 101 3.87 5.24 -8.93
C GLY A 101 5.18 5.52 -9.66
N ALA A 102 5.77 6.68 -9.39
CA ALA A 102 7.08 7.08 -9.89
C ALA A 102 8.06 7.28 -8.73
N GLU A 103 9.04 6.37 -8.62
CA GLU A 103 10.08 6.44 -7.61
C GLU A 103 10.96 7.69 -7.76
N GLY A 104 11.48 8.19 -6.63
CA GLY A 104 12.30 9.41 -6.61
C GLY A 104 11.52 10.71 -6.82
N THR A 105 10.19 10.67 -6.79
CA THR A 105 9.34 11.87 -6.86
C THR A 105 8.77 12.24 -5.49
N GLU A 106 8.40 13.51 -5.33
CA GLU A 106 7.73 14.02 -4.12
C GLU A 106 6.31 13.46 -3.94
N THR A 107 5.72 12.88 -4.98
CA THR A 107 4.38 12.31 -4.96
C THR A 107 4.34 11.12 -5.90
N PRO A 108 4.82 9.93 -5.45
CA PRO A 108 4.98 8.76 -6.32
C PRO A 108 3.67 8.39 -7.02
N PHE A 109 2.56 8.34 -6.28
CA PHE A 109 1.23 8.15 -6.83
C PHE A 109 0.25 9.18 -6.27
N PRO A 110 -0.42 10.00 -7.11
CA PRO A 110 -1.31 11.06 -6.63
C PRO A 110 -2.65 10.50 -6.13
N CYS A 111 -3.05 10.87 -4.92
CA CYS A 111 -4.35 10.53 -4.35
C CYS A 111 -4.85 11.63 -3.38
N ARG A 112 -6.05 11.43 -2.83
CA ARG A 112 -6.67 12.35 -1.86
C ARG A 112 -7.21 11.58 -0.68
N TYR A 113 -6.90 12.03 0.53
CA TYR A 113 -7.39 11.46 1.78
C TYR A 113 -8.73 12.04 2.21
N PHE A 114 -9.58 11.16 2.72
CA PHE A 114 -10.91 11.41 3.26
C PHE A 114 -11.07 10.68 4.58
N GLY A 115 -11.91 11.21 5.47
CA GLY A 115 -12.12 10.68 6.81
C GLY A 115 -12.53 11.78 7.77
N ASP A 116 -12.73 11.42 9.03
CA ASP A 116 -13.21 12.36 10.04
C ASP A 116 -12.22 13.50 10.26
N GLY A 117 -12.74 14.73 10.24
CA GLY A 117 -11.93 15.95 10.39
C GLY A 117 -11.14 16.36 9.16
N LEU A 118 -11.34 15.71 8.00
CA LEU A 118 -10.75 16.14 6.72
C LEU A 118 -11.72 17.00 5.90
N PRO A 119 -11.21 17.89 5.02
CA PRO A 119 -12.04 18.65 4.09
C PRO A 119 -12.91 17.74 3.23
N LYS A 120 -14.09 18.23 2.85
CA LYS A 120 -15.04 17.49 1.99
C LYS A 120 -14.46 17.13 0.62
N ASP A 121 -13.57 17.97 0.10
CA ASP A 121 -12.93 17.78 -1.19
C ASP A 121 -11.63 16.94 -1.08
N GLY A 122 -11.37 16.40 0.11
CA GLY A 122 -10.19 15.61 0.43
C GLY A 122 -8.95 16.46 0.76
N MET A 123 -7.92 15.78 1.26
CA MET A 123 -6.63 16.37 1.62
C MET A 123 -5.50 15.69 0.84
N ASN A 124 -4.45 16.44 0.50
CA ASN A 124 -3.22 15.85 -0.03
C ASN A 124 -2.46 15.09 1.06
N PRO A 125 -1.94 13.88 0.79
CA PRO A 125 -1.12 13.13 1.74
C PRO A 125 0.04 13.97 2.31
N THR A 126 0.74 14.74 1.47
CA THR A 126 1.86 15.63 1.86
C THR A 126 1.45 16.81 2.76
N LYS A 127 0.15 17.04 2.97
CA LYS A 127 -0.36 17.98 3.96
C LYS A 127 -0.91 17.27 5.20
N PHE A 128 -1.33 16.01 5.04
CA PHE A 128 -1.83 15.19 6.13
C PHE A 128 -0.75 14.89 7.17
N CYS A 129 0.49 14.61 6.74
CA CYS A 129 1.63 14.31 7.63
C CYS A 129 2.04 15.47 8.57
N TYR A 130 1.49 16.68 8.38
CA TYR A 130 1.74 17.85 9.24
C TYR A 130 0.55 18.19 10.14
N ARG A 131 -0.43 17.29 10.27
CA ARG A 131 -1.59 17.49 11.12
C ARG A 131 -1.24 17.07 12.56
N ASP A 132 -1.48 17.99 13.50
CA ASP A 132 -1.34 17.73 14.95
C ASP A 132 -2.30 16.64 15.45
#